data_AF-A0A1S3UPK9-F1
#
_entry.id   AF-A0A1S3UPK9-F1
#
_cell.length_a   1.000
_cell.length_b   1.000
_cell.length_c   1.000
_cell.angle_alpha   90.00
_cell.angle_beta   90.00
_cell.angle_gamma   90.00
#
_symmetry.space_group_name_H-M   'P 1'
#
loop_
_entity.id
_entity.type
_entity.pdbx_description
1 polymer ?
#
loop_
_entity_poly.entity_id
_entity_poly.type
_entity_poly.pdbx_seq_one_letter_code
_entity_poly.pdbx_strand_id
1 'polypeptide(L)'
;MAPKVSSLEAAQKAIDSIGLGFDITQDIGFDNCKKGSRLIFVDEKQCRLLEIPGGGISIPNVPNSIKRVRGESIRVYSEVLPLQQMLEHFNQEMCLGGRTASGHFCASFGLSSRGIKDLTSIKSLAYDGWFIKRYAIELEKYHGELLDHVKEAVPSSWDPDALARFIERFGTHVIVGVSMGGKDVLYLRQETSYLGPTSIQKLLKDTADTKFNDSADNNCQASEDFSKEKEVH
;
A
#
# COMPACT_ATOMS: atom_id res chain seq x y z
N MET A 1 8.00 -4.18 -16.61
CA MET A 1 7.08 -5.30 -16.33
C MET A 1 7.31 -5.75 -14.90
N ALA A 2 6.29 -5.70 -14.04
CA ALA A 2 6.38 -6.31 -12.71
C ALA A 2 6.57 -7.84 -12.88
N PRO A 3 7.35 -8.52 -12.04
CA PRO A 3 7.50 -9.96 -12.13
C PRO A 3 6.14 -10.63 -11.97
N LYS A 4 5.83 -11.63 -12.81
CA LYS A 4 4.68 -12.52 -12.64
C LYS A 4 4.94 -13.41 -11.42
N VAL A 5 4.75 -12.85 -10.23
CA VAL A 5 4.66 -13.63 -8.99
C VAL A 5 3.33 -14.38 -9.04
N SER A 6 3.34 -15.68 -8.75
CA SER A 6 2.10 -16.45 -8.69
C SER A 6 1.19 -15.90 -7.59
N SER A 7 -0.12 -16.06 -7.75
CA SER A 7 -1.10 -15.64 -6.73
C SER A 7 -0.87 -16.30 -5.37
N LEU A 8 -0.35 -17.54 -5.37
CA LEU A 8 0.07 -18.27 -4.17
C LEU A 8 1.25 -17.59 -3.49
N GLU A 9 2.33 -17.31 -4.23
CA GLU A 9 3.52 -16.65 -3.68
C GLU A 9 3.20 -15.25 -3.16
N ALA A 10 2.35 -14.50 -3.86
CA ALA A 10 1.93 -13.16 -3.42
C ALA A 10 1.15 -13.22 -2.10
N ALA A 11 0.26 -14.21 -1.96
CA ALA A 11 -0.49 -14.42 -0.73
C ALA A 11 0.41 -14.91 0.42
N GLN A 12 1.40 -15.77 0.14
CA GLN A 12 2.37 -16.21 1.13
C GLN A 12 3.21 -15.03 1.62
N LYS A 13 3.74 -14.20 0.71
CA LYS A 13 4.46 -12.96 1.05
C LYS A 13 3.62 -12.03 1.92
N ALA A 14 2.33 -11.91 1.64
CA ALA A 14 1.42 -11.10 2.45
C ALA A 14 1.35 -11.59 3.90
N ILE A 15 1.21 -12.90 4.12
CA ILE A 15 1.14 -13.51 5.45
C ILE A 15 2.48 -13.40 6.18
N ASP A 16 3.58 -13.67 5.47
CA ASP A 16 4.94 -13.64 6.04
C ASP A 16 5.36 -12.21 6.42
N SER A 17 4.82 -11.20 5.73
CA SER A 17 5.09 -9.79 6.04
C SER A 17 4.48 -9.32 7.35
N ILE A 18 3.45 -9.99 7.87
CA ILE A 18 2.80 -9.60 9.12
C ILE A 18 3.80 -9.74 10.28
N GLY A 19 3.95 -8.63 11.00
CA GLY A 19 4.88 -8.49 12.11
C GLY A 19 6.29 -8.10 11.70
N LEU A 20 6.60 -7.94 10.41
CA LEU A 20 7.89 -7.41 9.97
C LEU A 20 7.97 -5.90 10.14
N GLY A 21 9.20 -5.39 10.20
CA GLY A 21 9.48 -3.96 10.19
C GLY A 21 9.25 -3.30 8.84
N PHE A 22 8.96 -2.01 8.85
CA PHE A 22 8.82 -1.17 7.66
C PHE A 22 9.32 0.25 7.93
N ASP A 23 9.99 0.83 6.95
CA ASP A 23 10.36 2.25 6.98
C ASP A 23 9.30 3.06 6.25
N ILE A 24 8.61 3.94 6.97
CA ILE A 24 7.49 4.69 6.41
C ILE A 24 7.90 5.67 5.31
N THR A 25 9.19 5.96 5.19
CA THR A 25 9.74 6.79 4.12
C THR A 25 9.95 6.02 2.81
N GLN A 26 9.73 4.69 2.81
CA GLN A 26 9.74 3.84 1.62
C GLN A 26 8.34 3.69 1.02
N ASP A 27 8.26 3.45 -0.29
CA ASP A 27 6.97 3.14 -0.92
C ASP A 27 6.46 1.77 -0.46
N ILE A 28 5.15 1.57 -0.56
CA ILE A 28 4.50 0.32 -0.18
C ILE A 28 4.89 -0.77 -1.17
N GLY A 29 5.56 -1.81 -0.67
CA GLY A 29 5.92 -2.97 -1.46
C GLY A 29 6.68 -3.99 -0.61
N PHE A 30 6.54 -5.28 -0.95
CA PHE A 30 7.18 -6.35 -0.19
C PHE A 30 8.70 -6.28 -0.19
N ASP A 31 9.30 -5.70 -1.23
CA ASP A 31 10.76 -5.54 -1.32
C ASP A 31 11.30 -4.52 -0.30
N ASN A 32 10.41 -3.65 0.22
CA ASN A 32 10.74 -2.63 1.23
C ASN A 32 10.45 -3.11 2.67
N CYS A 33 9.94 -4.33 2.86
CA CYS A 33 9.83 -4.93 4.19
C CYS A 33 11.22 -5.20 4.79
N LYS A 34 11.39 -4.96 6.08
CA LYS A 34 12.61 -5.36 6.79
C LYS A 34 12.73 -6.87 6.80
N LYS A 35 13.95 -7.34 6.60
CA LYS A 35 14.28 -8.77 6.59
C LYS A 35 14.58 -9.23 8.02
N GLY A 36 14.20 -10.46 8.35
CA GLY A 36 14.50 -11.06 9.64
C GLY A 36 13.26 -11.63 10.33
N SER A 37 13.34 -11.78 11.65
CA SER A 37 12.23 -12.22 12.47
C SER A 37 11.14 -11.17 12.59
N ARG A 38 9.93 -11.63 12.92
CA ARG A 38 8.84 -10.76 13.36
C ARG A 38 9.29 -9.92 14.56
N LEU A 39 8.72 -8.73 14.68
CA LEU A 39 8.99 -7.77 15.74
C LEU A 39 7.97 -7.83 16.86
N ILE A 40 6.81 -8.43 16.56
CA ILE A 40 5.67 -8.58 17.44
C ILE A 40 5.28 -10.06 17.55
N PHE A 41 4.61 -10.41 18.63
CA PHE A 41 4.12 -11.77 18.82
C PHE A 41 3.00 -12.12 17.83
N VAL A 42 3.13 -13.29 17.20
CA VAL A 42 2.10 -13.94 16.38
C VAL A 42 2.03 -15.39 16.84
N ASP A 43 0.87 -15.86 17.29
CA ASP A 43 0.71 -17.23 17.80
C ASP A 43 0.78 -18.26 16.68
N GLU A 44 1.94 -18.88 16.52
CA GLU A 44 2.20 -19.93 15.53
C GLU A 44 1.80 -21.34 16.02
N LYS A 45 1.40 -21.50 17.29
CA LYS A 45 0.99 -22.82 17.82
C LYS A 45 -0.36 -23.24 17.26
N GLN A 46 -1.27 -22.28 17.07
CA GLN A 46 -2.58 -22.52 16.51
C GLN A 46 -2.66 -22.01 15.08
N CYS A 47 -2.55 -22.94 14.14
CA CYS A 47 -2.60 -22.63 12.72
C CYS A 47 -3.81 -23.27 12.03
N ARG A 48 -4.21 -22.67 10.91
CA ARG A 48 -5.29 -23.15 10.05
C ARG A 48 -4.92 -23.06 8.58
N LEU A 49 -5.73 -23.71 7.76
CA LEU A 49 -5.77 -23.47 6.32
C LEU A 49 -6.51 -22.14 6.07
N LEU A 50 -5.90 -21.20 5.35
CA LEU A 50 -6.51 -19.92 5.00
C LEU A 50 -6.82 -19.87 3.49
N GLU A 51 -8.10 -19.71 3.15
CA GLU A 51 -8.54 -19.62 1.76
C GLU A 51 -8.46 -18.19 1.20
N ILE A 52 -7.80 -18.06 0.05
CA ILE A 52 -7.62 -16.81 -0.68
C ILE A 52 -8.67 -16.69 -1.79
N PRO A 53 -9.39 -15.54 -1.89
CA PRO A 53 -10.41 -15.35 -2.92
C PRO A 53 -9.84 -15.41 -4.35
N GLY A 54 -10.63 -15.96 -5.27
CA GLY A 54 -10.43 -15.79 -6.72
C GLY A 54 -9.49 -16.79 -7.41
N GLY A 55 -9.27 -17.98 -6.84
CA GLY A 55 -8.47 -19.00 -7.53
C GLY A 55 -8.36 -20.39 -6.88
N GLY A 56 -9.19 -20.72 -5.88
CA GLY A 56 -9.10 -22.02 -5.19
C GLY A 56 -7.79 -22.23 -4.44
N ILE A 57 -7.11 -21.14 -4.07
CA ILE A 57 -5.80 -21.18 -3.40
C ILE A 57 -6.02 -21.18 -1.89
N SER A 58 -5.38 -22.13 -1.22
CA SER A 58 -5.40 -22.24 0.22
C SER A 58 -3.98 -22.33 0.76
N ILE A 59 -3.66 -21.49 1.74
CA ILE A 59 -2.34 -21.46 2.37
C ILE A 59 -2.42 -22.23 3.69
N PRO A 60 -1.64 -23.31 3.87
CA PRO A 60 -1.61 -24.06 5.12
C PRO A 60 -0.81 -23.32 6.21
N ASN A 61 -0.95 -23.78 7.45
CA ASN A 61 -0.13 -23.33 8.58
C ASN A 61 -0.17 -21.82 8.83
N VAL A 62 -1.31 -21.17 8.59
CA VAL A 62 -1.47 -19.74 8.85
C VAL A 62 -1.91 -19.54 10.30
N PRO A 63 -1.20 -18.72 11.10
CA PRO A 63 -1.59 -18.38 12.45
C PRO A 63 -3.05 -17.92 12.56
N ASN A 64 -3.77 -18.40 13.57
CA ASN A 64 -5.17 -18.05 13.76
C ASN A 64 -5.42 -16.55 13.95
N SER A 65 -4.41 -15.85 14.49
CA SER A 65 -4.40 -14.40 14.67
C SER A 65 -4.28 -13.62 13.36
N ILE A 66 -3.97 -14.26 12.23
CA ILE A 66 -3.93 -13.63 10.91
C ILE A 66 -5.23 -13.96 10.17
N LYS A 67 -6.02 -12.93 9.85
CA LYS A 67 -7.30 -13.06 9.14
C LYS A 67 -7.20 -12.54 7.72
N ARG A 68 -8.03 -13.11 6.85
CA ARG A 68 -8.32 -12.56 5.53
C ARG A 68 -9.55 -11.67 5.63
N VAL A 69 -9.41 -10.42 5.22
CA VAL A 69 -10.53 -9.48 5.06
C VAL A 69 -10.91 -9.39 3.60
N ARG A 70 -12.21 -9.37 3.32
CA ARG A 70 -12.71 -9.19 1.95
C ARG A 70 -12.27 -7.83 1.43
N GLY A 71 -11.78 -7.79 0.20
CA GLY A 71 -11.44 -6.54 -0.46
C GLY A 71 -12.64 -5.90 -1.14
N GLU A 72 -12.48 -4.63 -1.48
CA GLU A 72 -13.43 -3.85 -2.26
C GLU A 72 -12.69 -3.11 -3.37
N SER A 73 -13.33 -2.98 -4.53
CA SER A 73 -12.81 -2.17 -5.62
C SER A 73 -13.65 -0.90 -5.70
N ILE A 74 -13.00 0.26 -5.54
CA ILE A 74 -13.66 1.55 -5.46
C ILE A 74 -12.90 2.58 -6.29
N ARG A 75 -13.63 3.46 -6.97
CA ARG A 75 -13.07 4.66 -7.57
C ARG A 75 -13.12 5.79 -6.54
N VAL A 76 -11.97 6.38 -6.25
CA VAL A 76 -11.82 7.46 -5.28
C VAL A 76 -11.16 8.64 -5.98
N TYR A 77 -11.64 9.83 -5.68
CA TYR A 77 -11.00 11.07 -6.07
C TYR A 77 -10.84 11.98 -4.85
N SER A 78 -9.84 12.84 -4.90
CA SER A 78 -9.65 13.90 -3.93
C SER A 78 -10.12 15.25 -4.48
N GLU A 79 -10.35 16.19 -3.58
CA GLU A 79 -10.34 17.61 -3.93
C GLU A 79 -8.92 18.07 -4.30
N VAL A 80 -8.81 19.30 -4.81
CA VAL A 80 -7.52 19.98 -5.02
C VAL A 80 -7.02 20.52 -3.69
N LEU A 81 -6.07 19.82 -3.07
CA LEU A 81 -5.60 20.11 -1.72
C LEU A 81 -4.19 20.75 -1.73
N PRO A 82 -3.88 21.65 -0.78
CA PRO A 82 -2.51 22.05 -0.52
C PRO A 82 -1.70 20.88 0.07
N LEU A 83 -0.37 20.96 -0.04
CA LEU A 83 0.55 19.90 0.40
C LEU A 83 0.24 19.34 1.81
N GLN A 84 0.05 20.23 2.79
CA GLN A 84 -0.15 19.80 4.18
C GLN A 84 -1.42 18.97 4.38
N GLN A 85 -2.51 19.31 3.69
CA GLN A 85 -3.78 18.57 3.79
C GLN A 85 -3.69 17.23 3.07
N MET A 86 -3.02 17.18 1.91
CA MET A 86 -2.80 15.92 1.21
C MET A 86 -1.89 14.96 2.00
N LEU A 87 -0.89 15.49 2.72
CA LEU A 87 -0.05 14.70 3.62
C LEU A 87 -0.86 14.09 4.77
N GLU A 88 -1.74 14.87 5.40
CA GLU A 88 -2.65 14.36 6.43
C GLU A 88 -3.59 13.29 5.87
N HIS A 89 -4.16 13.52 4.69
CA HIS A 89 -5.03 12.55 4.01
C HIS A 89 -4.33 11.21 3.78
N PHE A 90 -3.14 11.21 3.19
CA PHE A 90 -2.35 9.99 2.95
C PHE A 90 -1.93 9.29 4.26
N ASN A 91 -1.60 10.07 5.30
CA ASN A 91 -1.21 9.50 6.59
C ASN A 91 -2.41 8.84 7.28
N GLN A 92 -3.59 9.45 7.24
CA GLN A 92 -4.81 8.86 7.79
C GLN A 92 -5.15 7.52 7.13
N GLU A 93 -5.00 7.39 5.80
CA GLU A 93 -5.19 6.13 5.08
C GLU A 93 -4.23 5.02 5.55
N MET A 94 -3.06 5.39 6.05
CA MET A 94 -2.04 4.49 6.61
C MET A 94 -2.14 4.33 8.14
N CYS A 95 -3.21 4.86 8.77
CA CYS A 95 -3.38 4.91 10.23
C CYS A 95 -2.25 5.66 10.97
N LEU A 96 -1.69 6.68 10.32
CA LEU A 96 -0.63 7.54 10.84
C LEU A 96 -1.17 8.92 11.22
N GLY A 97 -0.60 9.49 12.27
CA GLY A 97 -0.84 10.88 12.65
C GLY A 97 0.12 11.84 11.93
N GLY A 98 -0.32 13.08 11.75
CA GLY A 98 0.54 14.19 11.34
C GLY A 98 0.78 14.31 9.83
N ARG A 99 1.90 14.94 9.48
CA ARG A 99 2.22 15.44 8.12
C ARG A 99 3.52 14.89 7.57
N THR A 100 3.93 13.71 8.00
CA THR A 100 5.13 13.06 7.47
C THR A 100 4.93 12.76 5.99
N ALA A 101 5.90 13.13 5.14
CA ALA A 101 5.92 12.73 3.74
C ALA A 101 6.33 11.26 3.65
N SER A 102 5.34 10.36 3.74
CA SER A 102 5.54 8.93 3.60
C SER A 102 6.09 8.60 2.21
N GLY A 103 6.81 7.48 2.09
CA GLY A 103 7.30 7.04 0.79
C GLY A 103 6.17 6.73 -0.18
N HIS A 104 5.01 6.29 0.33
CA HIS A 104 3.80 6.11 -0.47
C HIS A 104 3.29 7.42 -1.10
N PHE A 105 3.24 8.48 -0.30
CA PHE A 105 2.89 9.81 -0.77
C PHE A 105 3.90 10.30 -1.81
N CYS A 106 5.20 10.18 -1.50
CA CYS A 106 6.26 10.61 -2.40
C CYS A 106 6.21 9.87 -3.74
N ALA A 107 6.10 8.55 -3.73
CA ALA A 107 6.00 7.74 -4.95
C ALA A 107 4.75 8.08 -5.77
N SER A 108 3.61 8.30 -5.11
CA SER A 108 2.34 8.63 -5.78
C SER A 108 2.43 9.94 -6.57
N PHE A 109 3.10 10.96 -6.03
CA PHE A 109 3.26 12.26 -6.71
C PHE A 109 4.60 12.44 -7.42
N GLY A 110 5.37 11.37 -7.62
CA GLY A 110 6.66 11.41 -8.31
C GLY A 110 7.68 12.33 -7.64
N LEU A 111 7.68 12.36 -6.32
CA LEU A 111 8.60 13.14 -5.49
C LEU A 111 9.79 12.28 -5.10
N SER A 112 10.98 12.90 -5.04
CA SER A 112 12.14 12.21 -4.50
C SER A 112 12.02 12.10 -2.98
N SER A 113 12.25 10.90 -2.42
CA SER A 113 12.19 10.66 -0.96
C SER A 113 13.22 11.47 -0.15
N ARG A 114 14.15 12.16 -0.82
CA ARG A 114 15.21 12.99 -0.22
C ARG A 114 15.08 14.48 -0.54
N GLY A 115 14.08 14.89 -1.34
CA GLY A 115 13.97 16.25 -1.86
C GLY A 115 13.01 17.12 -1.05
N ILE A 116 13.46 17.74 0.03
CA ILE A 116 12.68 18.80 0.72
C ILE A 116 12.34 19.94 -0.26
N LYS A 117 13.21 20.19 -1.24
CA LYS A 117 13.01 21.21 -2.29
C LYS A 117 11.78 20.91 -3.15
N ASP A 118 11.53 19.64 -3.47
CA ASP A 118 10.38 19.22 -4.28
C ASP A 118 9.07 19.48 -3.54
N LEU A 119 9.08 19.41 -2.21
CA LEU A 119 7.91 19.72 -1.39
C LEU A 119 7.59 21.21 -1.39
N THR A 120 8.60 22.08 -1.38
CA THR A 120 8.40 23.54 -1.30
C THR A 120 7.81 24.16 -2.57
N SER A 121 7.95 23.50 -3.73
CA SER A 121 7.38 24.00 -5.00
C SER A 121 5.92 23.60 -5.21
N ILE A 122 5.38 22.68 -4.41
CA ILE A 122 4.02 22.18 -4.56
C ILE A 122 3.02 23.25 -4.15
N LYS A 123 2.19 23.67 -5.10
CA LYS A 123 1.06 24.55 -4.88
C LYS A 123 -0.20 23.76 -4.49
N SER A 124 -0.51 22.70 -5.23
CA SER A 124 -1.63 21.82 -4.92
C SER A 124 -1.46 20.43 -5.50
N LEU A 125 -2.18 19.48 -4.93
CA LEU A 125 -2.18 18.06 -5.27
C LEU A 125 -3.62 17.57 -5.41
N ALA A 126 -3.84 16.63 -6.32
CA ALA A 126 -5.11 15.93 -6.45
C ALA A 126 -4.90 14.54 -7.06
N TYR A 127 -5.85 13.64 -6.88
CA TYR A 127 -5.87 12.36 -7.60
C TYR A 127 -7.28 11.88 -7.91
N ASP A 128 -7.40 11.04 -8.93
CA ASP A 128 -8.60 10.28 -9.30
C ASP A 128 -8.14 8.91 -9.78
N GLY A 129 -8.69 7.84 -9.19
CA GLY A 129 -8.33 6.50 -9.60
C GLY A 129 -9.12 5.37 -8.99
N TRP A 130 -8.92 4.20 -9.58
CA TRP A 130 -9.43 2.92 -9.10
C TRP A 130 -8.45 2.29 -8.13
N PHE A 131 -8.94 1.96 -6.93
CA PHE A 131 -8.25 1.16 -5.94
C PHE A 131 -8.93 -0.20 -5.90
N ILE A 132 -8.23 -1.21 -6.43
CA ILE A 132 -8.76 -2.55 -6.64
C ILE A 132 -8.20 -3.45 -5.55
N LYS A 133 -8.82 -3.43 -4.35
CA LYS A 133 -8.44 -4.34 -3.26
C LYS A 133 -9.18 -5.66 -3.46
N ARG A 134 -8.45 -6.74 -3.70
CA ARG A 134 -9.01 -8.11 -3.82
C ARG A 134 -9.30 -8.71 -2.44
N TYR A 135 -8.34 -8.56 -1.54
CA TYR A 135 -8.45 -8.95 -0.14
C TYR A 135 -7.40 -8.21 0.68
N ALA A 136 -7.51 -8.28 2.00
CA ALA A 136 -6.47 -7.88 2.92
C ALA A 136 -6.06 -9.08 3.79
N ILE A 137 -4.81 -9.10 4.20
CA ILE A 137 -4.29 -9.99 5.24
C ILE A 137 -3.95 -9.09 6.42
N GLU A 138 -4.58 -9.33 7.56
CA GLU A 138 -4.50 -8.45 8.72
C GLU A 138 -4.35 -9.26 9.99
N LEU A 139 -3.64 -8.69 10.97
CA LEU A 139 -3.64 -9.20 12.33
C LEU A 139 -4.99 -8.90 12.98
N GLU A 140 -5.66 -9.91 13.54
CA GLU A 140 -7.00 -9.81 14.13
C GLU A 140 -7.01 -8.94 15.39
N LYS A 141 -6.00 -9.11 16.24
CA LYS A 141 -5.76 -8.30 17.44
C LYS A 141 -4.28 -8.08 17.61
N TYR A 142 -3.89 -6.81 17.70
CA TYR A 142 -2.55 -6.44 18.15
C TYR A 142 -2.58 -6.26 19.67
N HIS A 143 -1.70 -6.96 20.37
CA HIS A 143 -1.62 -6.89 21.83
C HIS A 143 -0.61 -5.86 22.35
N GLY A 144 -0.01 -5.05 21.47
CA GLY A 144 0.87 -3.96 21.90
C GLY A 144 2.30 -4.37 22.23
N GLU A 145 2.64 -5.66 22.20
CA GLU A 145 3.90 -6.15 22.74
C GLU A 145 4.93 -6.49 21.65
N LEU A 146 6.09 -5.81 21.74
CA LEU A 146 7.30 -6.14 20.99
C LEU A 146 7.96 -7.40 21.57
N LEU A 147 8.59 -8.19 20.72
CA LEU A 147 9.40 -9.32 21.17
C LEU A 147 10.65 -8.85 21.91
N ASP A 148 11.13 -9.65 22.85
CA ASP A 148 12.21 -9.25 23.77
C ASP A 148 13.50 -8.83 23.05
N HIS A 149 13.87 -9.53 21.98
CA HIS A 149 15.02 -9.17 21.16
C HIS A 149 14.93 -7.77 20.52
N VAL A 150 13.72 -7.25 20.31
CA VAL A 150 13.49 -5.88 19.83
C VAL A 150 13.60 -4.89 20.98
N LYS A 151 12.97 -5.21 22.13
CA LYS A 151 13.02 -4.38 23.35
C LYS A 151 14.47 -4.18 23.81
N GLU A 152 15.25 -5.26 23.84
CA GLU A 152 16.67 -5.25 24.23
C GLU A 152 17.56 -4.43 23.29
N ALA A 153 17.15 -4.29 22.02
CA ALA A 153 17.90 -3.53 21.03
C ALA A 153 17.58 -2.03 21.05
N VAL A 154 16.56 -1.60 21.80
CA VAL A 154 16.22 -0.17 21.94
C VAL A 154 17.35 0.55 22.67
N PRO A 155 17.90 1.65 22.12
CA PRO A 155 18.91 2.43 22.80
C PRO A 155 18.42 2.95 24.15
N SER A 156 19.22 2.79 25.21
CA SER A 156 18.87 3.23 26.57
C SER A 156 18.95 4.75 26.79
N SER A 157 19.47 5.48 25.81
CA SER A 157 19.59 6.94 25.83
C SER A 157 19.44 7.50 24.42
N TRP A 158 19.29 8.83 24.33
CA TRP A 158 19.21 9.51 23.05
C TRP A 158 20.59 9.56 22.38
N ASP A 159 20.86 8.58 21.52
CA ASP A 159 22.03 8.53 20.64
C ASP A 159 21.55 8.45 19.17
N PRO A 160 21.76 9.50 18.36
CA PRO A 160 21.35 9.53 16.96
C PRO A 160 21.88 8.34 16.14
N ASP A 161 23.12 7.91 16.37
CA ASP A 161 23.73 6.83 15.59
C ASP A 161 23.16 5.47 15.98
N ALA A 162 22.90 5.24 17.28
CA ALA A 162 22.22 4.03 17.73
C ALA A 162 20.76 3.98 17.26
N LEU A 163 20.04 5.10 17.26
CA LEU A 163 18.69 5.19 16.73
C LEU A 163 18.66 4.93 15.22
N ALA A 164 19.61 5.48 14.46
CA ALA A 164 19.73 5.22 13.04
C ALA A 164 19.95 3.72 12.76
N ARG A 165 20.85 3.06 13.49
CA ARG A 165 21.07 1.61 13.38
C ARG A 165 19.84 0.80 13.78
N PHE A 166 19.10 1.23 14.80
CA PHE A 166 17.85 0.58 15.20
C PHE A 166 16.81 0.65 14.07
N ILE A 167 16.59 1.83 13.50
CA ILE A 167 15.65 2.04 12.38
C ILE A 167 16.11 1.30 11.13
N GLU A 168 17.42 1.26 10.85
CA GLU A 168 17.97 0.49 9.74
C GLU A 168 17.64 -1.00 9.90
N ARG A 169 17.77 -1.55 11.11
CA ARG A 169 17.51 -2.96 11.41
C ARG A 169 16.03 -3.31 11.47
N PHE A 170 15.24 -2.57 12.25
CA PHE A 170 13.85 -2.91 12.59
C PHE A 170 12.81 -2.06 11.87
N GLY A 171 13.20 -0.98 11.21
CA GLY A 171 12.27 -0.04 10.61
C GLY A 171 11.68 0.93 11.63
N THR A 172 10.80 1.78 11.13
CA THR A 172 10.11 2.81 11.91
C THR A 172 8.75 2.32 12.43
N HIS A 173 8.15 1.36 11.72
CA HIS A 173 6.81 0.85 11.95
C HIS A 173 6.78 -0.67 11.80
N VAL A 174 5.73 -1.32 12.31
CA VAL A 174 5.49 -2.75 12.15
C VAL A 174 4.29 -2.97 11.24
N ILE A 175 4.39 -3.93 10.32
CA ILE A 175 3.30 -4.28 9.42
C ILE A 175 2.28 -5.13 10.18
N VAL A 176 1.10 -4.57 10.41
CA VAL A 176 -0.04 -5.29 11.05
C VAL A 176 -1.12 -5.69 10.06
N GLY A 177 -1.03 -5.22 8.82
CA GLY A 177 -1.96 -5.57 7.75
C GLY A 177 -1.46 -5.11 6.39
N VAL A 178 -1.83 -5.85 5.36
CA VAL A 178 -1.51 -5.56 3.97
C VAL A 178 -2.73 -5.75 3.08
N SER A 179 -2.94 -4.83 2.15
CA SER A 179 -4.00 -4.91 1.15
C SER A 179 -3.44 -5.43 -0.17
N MET A 180 -4.05 -6.49 -0.69
CA MET A 180 -3.63 -7.18 -1.91
C MET A 180 -4.52 -6.78 -3.07
N GLY A 181 -3.90 -6.45 -4.21
CA GLY A 181 -4.62 -6.04 -5.41
C GLY A 181 -3.78 -5.12 -6.30
N GLY A 182 -4.41 -4.08 -6.81
CA GLY A 182 -3.76 -3.08 -7.65
C GLY A 182 -4.44 -1.72 -7.56
N LYS A 183 -3.83 -0.74 -8.21
CA LYS A 183 -4.41 0.59 -8.36
C LYS A 183 -4.13 1.12 -9.76
N ASP A 184 -5.07 1.83 -10.34
CA ASP A 184 -4.88 2.64 -11.55
C ASP A 184 -5.34 4.06 -11.23
N VAL A 185 -4.38 4.95 -11.01
CA VAL A 185 -4.64 6.27 -10.43
C VAL A 185 -3.87 7.33 -11.20
N LEU A 186 -4.56 8.43 -11.50
CA LEU A 186 -3.96 9.64 -12.01
C LEU A 186 -3.65 10.57 -10.83
N TYR A 187 -2.37 10.82 -10.62
CA TYR A 187 -1.90 11.80 -9.64
C TYR A 187 -1.53 13.09 -10.35
N LEU A 188 -2.06 14.21 -9.86
CA LEU A 188 -1.78 15.54 -10.36
C LEU A 188 -0.97 16.32 -9.34
N ARG A 189 0.13 16.90 -9.80
CA ARG A 189 0.98 17.81 -9.02
C ARG A 189 1.04 19.17 -9.71
N GLN A 190 0.54 20.21 -9.04
CA GLN A 190 0.67 21.59 -9.50
C GLN A 190 1.87 22.25 -8.82
N GLU A 191 2.81 22.76 -9.62
CA GLU A 191 3.93 23.58 -9.13
C GLU A 191 3.80 25.04 -9.61
N THR A 192 4.08 25.29 -10.89
CA THR A 192 4.21 26.65 -11.44
C THR A 192 2.98 27.18 -12.16
N SER A 193 1.96 26.34 -12.40
CA SER A 193 0.83 26.75 -13.23
C SER A 193 -0.12 27.73 -12.53
N TYR A 194 -0.78 28.58 -13.32
CA TYR A 194 -1.76 29.56 -12.84
C TYR A 194 -3.20 29.04 -12.82
N LEU A 195 -3.42 27.76 -13.17
CA LEU A 195 -4.75 27.17 -13.15
C LEU A 195 -5.34 27.23 -11.73
N GLY A 196 -6.61 27.61 -11.66
CA GLY A 196 -7.38 27.58 -10.42
C GLY A 196 -7.84 26.16 -10.06
N PRO A 197 -8.23 25.92 -8.80
CA PRO A 197 -8.67 24.61 -8.32
C PRO A 197 -9.79 23.98 -9.17
N THR A 198 -10.79 24.76 -9.58
CA THR A 198 -11.91 24.26 -10.41
C THR A 198 -11.45 23.77 -11.77
N SER A 199 -10.53 24.49 -12.43
CA SER A 199 -9.98 24.08 -13.73
C SER A 199 -9.14 22.82 -13.60
N ILE A 200 -8.38 22.70 -12.51
CA ILE A 200 -7.58 21.50 -12.20
C ILE A 200 -8.50 20.30 -11.95
N GLN A 201 -9.54 20.45 -11.11
CA GLN A 201 -10.49 19.39 -10.81
C GLN A 201 -11.17 18.89 -12.07
N LYS A 202 -11.62 19.83 -12.93
CA LYS A 202 -12.23 19.49 -14.22
C LYS A 202 -11.25 18.74 -15.13
N LEU A 203 -10.03 19.23 -15.28
CA LEU A 203 -9.01 18.58 -16.11
C LEU A 203 -8.73 17.15 -15.63
N LEU A 204 -8.54 16.95 -14.33
CA LEU A 204 -8.28 15.64 -13.75
C LEU A 204 -9.45 14.69 -14.00
N LYS A 205 -10.68 15.15 -13.74
CA LYS A 205 -11.89 14.36 -13.96
C LYS A 205 -12.08 13.99 -15.43
N ASP A 206 -12.00 14.95 -16.34
CA ASP A 206 -12.18 14.71 -17.77
C ASP A 206 -11.13 13.70 -18.27
N THR A 207 -9.87 13.84 -17.84
CA THR A 207 -8.79 12.90 -18.17
C THR A 207 -9.04 11.51 -17.58
N ALA A 208 -9.47 11.43 -16.33
CA ALA A 208 -9.78 10.17 -15.66
C ALA A 208 -10.97 9.45 -16.29
N ASP A 209 -12.04 10.18 -16.61
CA ASP A 209 -13.24 9.63 -17.25
C ASP A 209 -12.90 9.08 -18.64
N THR A 210 -12.12 9.79 -19.45
CA THR A 210 -11.63 9.24 -20.73
C THR A 210 -10.81 7.97 -20.50
N LYS A 211 -9.80 8.01 -19.62
CA LYS A 211 -8.90 6.87 -19.38
C LYS A 211 -9.63 5.63 -18.85
N PHE A 212 -10.59 5.83 -17.93
CA PHE A 212 -11.25 4.72 -17.24
C PHE A 212 -12.51 4.24 -17.96
N ASN A 213 -13.23 5.07 -18.73
CA ASN A 213 -14.38 4.61 -19.52
C ASN A 213 -13.92 3.75 -20.71
N ASP A 214 -12.84 4.13 -21.40
CA ASP A 214 -12.27 3.32 -22.49
C ASP A 214 -11.85 1.91 -22.02
N SER A 215 -11.53 1.75 -20.74
CA SER A 215 -11.18 0.44 -20.15
C SER A 215 -12.37 -0.46 -19.85
N ALA A 216 -13.56 0.11 -19.64
CA ALA A 216 -14.80 -0.65 -19.39
C ALA A 216 -15.33 -1.25 -20.70
N ASP A 217 -15.28 -0.49 -21.80
CA ASP A 217 -15.75 -0.94 -23.11
C ASP A 217 -14.82 -1.99 -23.75
N ASN A 218 -13.51 -1.91 -23.50
CA ASN A 218 -12.54 -2.90 -23.99
C ASN A 218 -12.57 -4.23 -23.20
N ASN A 219 -13.00 -4.24 -21.93
CA ASN A 219 -13.16 -5.47 -21.16
C ASN A 219 -14.36 -6.32 -21.64
N CYS A 220 -15.35 -5.73 -22.30
CA CYS A 220 -16.46 -6.46 -22.93
C CYS A 220 -15.99 -7.27 -24.16
N GLN A 221 -14.98 -6.81 -24.90
CA GLN A 221 -14.46 -7.54 -26.06
C GLN A 221 -13.52 -8.69 -25.64
N ALA A 222 -12.72 -8.51 -24.59
CA ALA A 222 -11.82 -9.56 -24.10
C ALA A 222 -12.56 -10.78 -23.51
N SER A 223 -13.80 -10.61 -23.02
CA SER A 223 -14.65 -11.72 -22.56
C SER A 223 -15.27 -12.57 -23.67
N GLU A 224 -15.39 -12.02 -24.90
CA GLU A 224 -15.95 -12.76 -26.03
C GLU A 224 -14.92 -13.68 -26.71
N ASP A 225 -13.64 -13.32 -26.67
CA ASP A 225 -12.58 -14.14 -27.27
C ASP A 225 -12.24 -15.39 -26.45
N PHE A 226 -12.38 -15.34 -25.12
CA PHE A 226 -12.23 -16.54 -24.27
C PHE A 226 -13.40 -17.53 -24.35
N SER A 227 -14.52 -17.12 -24.95
CA SER A 227 -15.71 -17.96 -25.09
C SER A 227 -15.72 -18.77 -26.39
N LYS A 228 -14.87 -18.44 -27.38
CA LYS A 228 -14.86 -19.09 -28.71
C LYS A 228 -13.84 -20.21 -28.87
N GLU A 229 -12.94 -20.42 -27.92
CA GLU A 229 -11.91 -21.48 -27.99
C GLU A 229 -12.29 -22.83 -27.34
N LYS A 230 -13.57 -23.02 -26.93
CA LYS A 230 -14.02 -24.28 -26.30
C LYS A 230 -14.97 -25.17 -27.11
N GLU A 231 -15.16 -24.92 -28.40
CA GLU A 231 -15.93 -25.83 -29.28
C GLU A 231 -15.06 -26.39 -30.42
N VAL A 232 -14.04 -27.19 -30.11
CA VAL A 232 -13.54 -28.24 -31.03
C VAL A 232 -12.93 -29.41 -30.22
N HIS A 233 -13.77 -30.33 -29.75
CA HIS A 233 -13.64 -31.80 -29.82
C HIS A 233 -14.70 -32.49 -28.97
#